data_AF-A0AAW4YBN0-F1
#
_entry.id   AF-A0AAW4YBN0-F1
#
_cell.length_a   1.000
_cell.length_b   1.000
_cell.length_c   1.000
_cell.angle_alpha   90.00
_cell.angle_beta   90.00
_cell.angle_gamma   90.00
#
_symmetry.space_group_name_H-M   'P 1'
#
loop_
_entity.id
_entity.type
_entity.pdbx_description
1 polymer ?
#
loop_
_entity_poly.entity_id
_entity_poly.type
_entity_poly.pdbx_seq_one_letter_code
_entity_poly.pdbx_strand_id
1 'polypeptide(L)' 'GTFLRNIQVTYTHAQLKGGNKEPYRIGLKLSNGGWVYVQGLTHYEVNEHDEFLIAGFNYEGQLAAALEISEQPFNL' A
#
# COMPACT_ATOMS: atom_id res chain seq x y z
N GLY A 1 -7.86 -11.94 7.25
CA GLY A 1 -7.23 -10.66 6.90
C GLY A 1 -6.20 -10.33 7.95
N THR A 2 -5.14 -9.64 7.56
CA THR A 2 -4.14 -9.09 8.48
C THR A 2 -4.30 -7.58 8.48
N PHE A 3 -4.22 -6.96 9.65
CA PHE A 3 -4.31 -5.50 9.79
C PHE A 3 -3.11 -5.00 10.59
N LEU A 4 -2.43 -4.01 10.04
CA LEU A 4 -1.28 -3.35 10.63
C LEU A 4 -1.50 -1.84 10.44
N ARG A 5 -1.40 -1.06 11.51
CA ARG A 5 -1.62 0.39 11.47
C ARG A 5 -0.47 1.10 12.17
N ASN A 6 -0.03 2.22 11.61
CA ASN A 6 1.04 3.06 12.15
C ASN A 6 2.32 2.28 12.48
N ILE A 7 2.65 1.26 11.67
CA ILE A 7 3.92 0.55 11.78
C ILE A 7 5.00 1.43 11.15
N GLN A 8 5.87 1.97 11.99
CA GLN A 8 6.98 2.77 11.54
C GLN A 8 8.02 1.89 10.84
N VAL A 9 8.34 2.23 9.60
CA VAL A 9 9.35 1.55 8.78
C VAL A 9 10.21 2.56 8.05
N THR A 10 11.38 2.12 7.58
CA THR A 10 12.20 2.86 6.62
C THR A 10 12.43 1.95 5.43
N TYR A 11 12.00 2.36 4.23
CA TYR A 11 12.26 1.64 3.00
C TYR A 11 13.39 2.30 2.21
N THR A 12 14.20 1.49 1.55
CA THR A 12 15.34 1.94 0.72
C THR A 12 15.04 1.84 -0.77
N HIS A 13 14.02 1.06 -1.14
CA HIS A 13 13.56 0.92 -2.51
C HIS A 13 12.06 0.62 -2.52
N ALA A 14 11.35 1.23 -3.45
CA ALA A 14 9.93 0.98 -3.71
C ALA A 14 9.75 0.64 -5.18
N GLN A 15 8.92 -0.36 -5.46
CA GLN A 15 8.62 -0.76 -6.83
C GLN A 15 7.15 -1.11 -6.99
N LEU A 16 6.50 -0.45 -7.96
CA LEU A 16 5.17 -0.78 -8.46
C LEU A 16 5.32 -1.62 -9.74
N LYS A 17 4.61 -2.74 -9.82
CA LYS A 17 4.53 -3.60 -11.00
C LYS A 17 3.08 -3.98 -11.30
N GLY A 18 2.83 -4.43 -12.52
CA GLY A 18 1.48 -4.70 -13.02
C GLY A 18 1.03 -3.62 -13.98
N GLY A 19 -0.28 -3.47 -14.15
CA GLY A 19 -0.88 -2.59 -15.15
C GLY A 19 -1.24 -3.34 -16.44
N ASN A 20 -2.05 -2.69 -17.26
CA ASN A 20 -2.78 -3.26 -18.40
C ASN A 20 -3.99 -4.12 -17.99
N LYS A 21 -3.85 -5.44 -17.95
CA LYS A 21 -4.96 -6.39 -17.73
C LYS A 21 -5.00 -6.98 -16.31
N GLU A 22 -4.02 -6.64 -15.47
CA GLU A 22 -3.88 -7.19 -14.12
C GLU A 22 -3.78 -6.08 -13.07
N PRO A 23 -4.28 -6.32 -11.84
CA PRO A 23 -4.06 -5.43 -10.71
C PRO A 23 -2.58 -5.18 -10.46
N TYR A 24 -2.29 -4.02 -9.88
CA TYR A 24 -0.96 -3.66 -9.44
C TYR A 24 -0.54 -4.43 -8.19
N ARG A 25 0.78 -4.45 -8.01
CA ARG A 25 1.47 -4.92 -6.80
C ARG A 25 2.58 -3.95 -6.43
N ILE A 26 2.75 -3.74 -5.13
CA ILE A 26 3.83 -2.92 -4.56
C ILE A 26 4.76 -3.81 -3.75
N GLY A 27 6.06 -3.61 -3.94
CA GLY A 27 7.10 -4.12 -3.03
C GLY A 27 7.91 -2.97 -2.46
N LEU A 28 8.05 -2.92 -1.13
CA LEU A 28 8.94 -2.02 -0.41
C LEU A 28 10.06 -2.84 0.24
N LYS A 29 11.31 -2.53 -0.10
CA LYS A 29 12.48 -3.12 0.57
C LYS A 29 12.82 -2.30 1.81
N LEU A 30 12.71 -2.90 2.99
CA LEU A 30 13.00 -2.23 4.25
C LEU A 30 14.51 -2.19 4.53
N SER A 31 14.95 -1.17 5.27
CA SER A 31 16.35 -0.97 5.65
C SER A 31 16.90 -2.10 6.53
N ASN A 32 16.04 -2.76 7.32
CA ASN A 32 16.39 -3.86 8.21
C ASN A 32 16.43 -5.24 7.53
N GLY A 33 16.42 -5.28 6.19
CA GLY A 33 16.37 -6.53 5.42
C GLY A 33 14.98 -7.13 5.26
N GLY A 34 13.95 -6.52 5.86
CA GLY A 34 12.55 -6.90 5.70
C GLY A 34 11.93 -6.40 4.39
N TRP A 35 10.67 -6.79 4.15
CA TRP A 35 9.88 -6.38 2.99
C TRP A 35 8.43 -6.14 3.37
N VAL A 36 7.81 -5.14 2.74
CA VAL A 36 6.34 -5.01 2.67
C VAL A 36 5.94 -5.32 1.23
N TYR A 37 4.95 -6.20 1.05
CA TYR A 37 4.46 -6.59 -0.26
C TYR A 37 2.94 -6.67 -0.25
N VAL A 38 2.30 -5.95 -1.18
CA VAL A 38 0.84 -5.89 -1.30
C VAL A 38 0.46 -6.08 -2.78
N GLN A 39 -0.54 -6.91 -3.03
CA GLN A 39 -1.04 -7.26 -4.37
C GLN A 39 -2.54 -7.04 -4.48
N GLY A 40 -3.04 -6.96 -5.72
CA GLY A 40 -4.46 -6.79 -5.98
C GLY A 40 -4.90 -5.32 -5.98
N LEU A 41 -3.97 -4.38 -6.10
CA LEU A 41 -4.20 -2.95 -6.01
C LEU A 41 -4.74 -2.39 -7.34
N THR A 42 -5.78 -1.57 -7.30
CA THR A 42 -6.47 -1.09 -8.52
C THR A 42 -6.75 0.41 -8.52
N HIS A 43 -6.85 1.02 -7.35
CA HIS A 43 -7.17 2.45 -7.19
C HIS A 43 -6.17 3.09 -6.24
N TYR A 44 -5.74 4.31 -6.53
CA TYR A 44 -4.85 5.07 -5.66
C TYR A 44 -5.26 6.54 -5.62
N GLU A 45 -4.89 7.21 -4.53
CA GLU A 45 -4.94 8.65 -4.38
C GLU A 45 -3.77 9.14 -3.52
N VAL A 46 -3.41 10.40 -3.71
CA VAL A 46 -2.60 11.16 -2.74
C VAL A 46 -3.52 12.26 -2.23
N ASN A 47 -3.79 12.26 -0.93
CA ASN A 47 -4.76 13.19 -0.35
C ASN A 47 -4.13 14.56 -0.04
N GLU A 48 -4.92 15.45 0.54
CA GLU A 48 -4.51 16.82 0.91
C GLU A 48 -3.46 16.88 2.05
N HIS A 49 -3.25 15.78 2.77
CA HIS A 49 -2.24 15.65 3.83
C HIS A 49 -0.93 15.01 3.33
N ASP A 50 -0.76 14.86 2.01
CA ASP A 50 0.37 14.17 1.36
C ASP A 50 0.49 12.68 1.76
N GLU A 51 -0.65 12.04 2.04
CA GLU A 51 -0.72 10.61 2.35
C GLU A 51 -1.01 9.82 1.07
N PHE A 52 -0.17 8.83 0.78
CA PHE A 52 -0.35 7.93 -0.35
C PHE A 52 -1.25 6.77 0.07
N LEU A 53 -2.42 6.67 -0.54
CA LEU A 53 -3.42 5.64 -0.28
C LEU A 53 -3.60 4.79 -1.54
N ILE A 54 -3.43 3.48 -1.44
CA ILE A 54 -3.67 2.56 -2.55
C ILE A 54 -4.45 1.35 -2.09
N ALA A 55 -5.53 1.04 -2.81
CA ALA A 55 -6.50 0.03 -2.45
C ALA A 55 -6.85 -0.90 -3.62
N GLY A 56 -7.26 -2.11 -3.26
CA GLY A 56 -7.81 -3.13 -4.13
C GLY A 56 -9.17 -3.56 -3.63
N PHE A 57 -10.12 -3.76 -4.55
CA PHE A 57 -11.47 -4.22 -4.23
C PHE A 57 -11.74 -5.59 -4.86
N ASN A 58 -12.55 -6.41 -4.19
CA ASN A 58 -13.03 -7.68 -4.75
C ASN A 58 -14.18 -7.46 -5.74
N TYR A 59 -14.71 -8.53 -6.32
CA TYR A 59 -15.83 -8.47 -7.28
C TYR A 59 -17.14 -7.91 -6.71
N GLU A 60 -17.28 -7.88 -5.38
CA GLU A 60 -18.42 -7.28 -4.67
C GLU A 60 -18.18 -5.81 -4.32
N GLY A 61 -17.04 -5.23 -4.71
CA GLY A 61 -16.66 -3.86 -4.39
C GLY A 61 -16.16 -3.66 -2.95
N GLN A 62 -15.90 -4.73 -2.20
CA GLN A 62 -15.38 -4.65 -0.83
C GLN A 62 -13.86 -4.54 -0.83
N LEU A 63 -13.30 -3.83 0.16
CA LEU A 63 -11.86 -3.69 0.33
C LEU A 63 -11.19 -5.06 0.52
N ALA A 64 -10.29 -5.42 -0.38
CA ALA A 64 -9.57 -6.69 -0.38
C ALA A 64 -8.10 -6.52 0.06
N ALA A 65 -7.48 -5.41 -0.29
CA ALA A 65 -6.10 -5.08 0.08
C ALA A 65 -5.92 -3.56 0.14
N ALA A 66 -5.03 -3.10 1.00
CA ALA A 66 -4.65 -1.70 1.09
C ALA A 66 -3.17 -1.56 1.50
N LEU A 67 -2.55 -0.49 1.05
CA LEU A 67 -1.30 0.04 1.57
C LEU A 67 -1.46 1.56 1.70
N GLU A 68 -1.16 2.08 2.88
CA GLU A 68 -1.26 3.50 3.20
C GLU A 68 0.10 3.94 3.72
N ILE A 69 0.66 5.02 3.16
CA ILE A 69 1.99 5.54 3.51
C ILE A 69 1.85 7.02 3.83
N SER A 70 2.33 7.41 5.01
CA SER A 70 2.37 8.80 5.47
C SER A 70 3.66 9.02 6.27
N GLU A 71 4.15 10.27 6.27
CA GLU A 71 5.23 10.69 7.17
C GLU A 71 4.73 10.91 8.61
N GLN A 72 3.40 11.04 8.79
CA GLN A 72 2.75 11.18 10.09
C GLN A 72 1.88 9.95 10.40
N PRO A 73 1.64 9.64 11.68
CA PRO A 73 0.71 8.57 12.04
C PRO A 73 -0.72 8.88 11.57
N PHE A 74 -1.41 7.87 11.02
CA PHE A 74 -2.83 7.99 10.71
C PHE A 74 -3.66 8.08 12.00
N ASN A 75 -4.60 9.03 12.04
CA ASN A 75 -5.52 9.21 13.17
C ASN A 75 -6.52 8.05 13.28
N LEU A 76 -7.07 7.84 14.48
CA LEU A 76 -8.13 6.86 14.73
C LEU A 76 -9.51 7.38 14.30
#